data_AF-A0A7S3ISL9-F1
#
_entry.id   AF-A0A7S3ISL9-F1
#
_cell.length_a   1.000
_cell.length_b   1.000
_cell.length_c   1.000
_cell.angle_alpha   90.00
_cell.angle_beta   90.00
_cell.angle_gamma   90.00
#
_symmetry.space_group_name_H-M   'P 1'
#
loop_
_entity.id
_entity.type
_entity.pdbx_description
1 polymer ?
#
loop_
_entity_poly.entity_id
_entity_poly.type
_entity_poly.pdbx_seq_one_letter_code
_entity_poly.pdbx_strand_id
1 'polypeptide(L)'
;MGGCVQSKNESNISNMGRMAVGSTTANISDAVLDAAIGSNPMAALKQRISLTFEGENLPNLDVGSKTDAFIVLYSMVNGRKIKLGETEVIPDSLNPKWIKSIDVDYYFEMQ
;
A
#
# COMPACT_ATOMS: atom_id res chain seq x y z
N MET A 1 50.50 -31.11 18.31
CA MET A 1 50.21 -30.67 16.93
C MET A 1 48.78 -31.07 16.60
N GLY A 2 48.01 -30.18 15.97
CA GLY A 2 46.68 -30.50 15.41
C GLY A 2 45.50 -29.96 16.23
N GLY A 3 45.15 -28.70 16.01
CA GLY A 3 43.85 -28.15 16.38
C GLY A 3 42.81 -28.43 15.29
N CYS A 4 41.53 -28.42 15.67
CA CYS A 4 40.42 -28.34 14.73
C CYS A 4 39.65 -27.05 15.00
N VAL A 5 39.74 -26.13 14.04
CA VAL A 5 39.02 -24.85 13.99
C VAL A 5 37.55 -25.13 13.69
N GLN A 6 36.65 -24.63 14.55
CA GLN A 6 35.21 -24.58 14.25
C GLN A 6 34.95 -23.44 13.26
N SER A 7 34.54 -23.76 12.04
CA SER A 7 34.08 -22.75 11.08
C SER A 7 32.68 -22.26 11.46
N LYS A 8 32.59 -21.02 11.92
CA LYS A 8 31.33 -20.26 11.87
C LYS A 8 31.20 -19.69 10.47
N ASN A 9 30.26 -20.21 9.68
CA ASN A 9 29.86 -19.58 8.43
C ASN A 9 28.74 -18.58 8.74
N GLU A 10 29.12 -17.37 9.16
CA GLU A 10 28.18 -16.27 9.34
C GLU A 10 27.86 -15.66 7.97
N SER A 11 26.69 -15.99 7.43
CA SER A 11 26.11 -15.27 6.29
C SER A 11 25.64 -13.88 6.76
N ASN A 12 26.54 -12.91 6.76
CA ASN A 12 26.21 -11.50 6.92
C ASN A 12 25.56 -10.97 5.63
N ILE A 13 24.26 -11.18 5.47
CA ILE A 13 23.43 -10.51 4.44
C ILE A 13 22.49 -9.50 5.13
N SER A 14 23.01 -8.77 6.11
CA SER A 14 22.30 -7.68 6.78
C SER A 14 22.93 -6.35 6.41
N ASN A 15 22.76 -5.92 5.14
CA ASN A 15 22.76 -4.51 4.69
C ASN A 15 22.87 -4.36 3.16
N MET A 16 22.02 -5.03 2.38
CA MET A 16 21.79 -4.60 1.00
C MET A 16 20.53 -3.77 0.96
N GLY A 17 20.72 -2.44 0.89
CA GLY A 17 19.63 -1.49 0.71
C GLY A 17 18.77 -1.89 -0.49
N ARG A 18 17.46 -1.73 -0.35
CA ARG A 18 16.47 -2.01 -1.40
C ARG A 18 16.77 -1.09 -2.60
N MET A 19 17.51 -1.59 -3.59
CA MET A 19 17.77 -0.83 -4.80
C MET A 19 16.48 -0.73 -5.61
N ALA A 20 16.17 0.48 -6.06
CA ALA A 20 15.01 0.73 -6.91
C ALA A 20 15.11 -0.09 -8.20
N VAL A 21 14.04 -0.81 -8.54
CA VAL A 21 13.91 -1.58 -9.78
C VAL A 21 13.72 -0.58 -10.93
N GLY A 22 14.84 -0.11 -11.47
CA GLY A 22 14.89 0.82 -12.60
C GLY A 22 16.28 1.02 -13.20
N SER A 23 17.32 0.35 -12.67
CA SER A 23 18.66 0.42 -13.26
C SER A 23 18.84 -0.65 -14.34
N THR A 24 19.26 -0.22 -15.54
CA THR A 24 19.62 -1.07 -16.67
C THR A 24 20.66 -2.11 -16.23
N THR A 25 20.28 -3.38 -16.11
CA THR A 25 21.23 -4.44 -15.71
C THR A 25 21.03 -5.68 -16.57
N ALA A 26 22.00 -5.90 -17.46
CA ALA A 26 22.05 -7.06 -18.35
C ALA A 26 22.42 -8.37 -17.63
N ASN A 27 22.71 -8.37 -16.32
CA ASN A 27 23.06 -9.57 -15.56
C ASN A 27 22.69 -9.39 -14.07
N ILE A 28 21.47 -9.79 -13.69
CA ILE A 28 21.09 -10.01 -12.29
C ILE A 28 21.03 -11.52 -12.08
N SER A 29 21.61 -12.05 -11.00
CA SER A 29 21.55 -13.48 -10.70
C SER A 29 20.14 -13.87 -10.21
N ASP A 30 19.69 -15.07 -10.59
CA ASP A 30 18.35 -15.58 -10.24
C ASP A 30 18.08 -15.59 -8.74
N ALA A 31 19.12 -15.76 -7.90
CA ALA A 31 19.00 -15.68 -6.45
C ALA A 31 18.70 -14.26 -5.93
N VAL A 32 19.23 -13.22 -6.59
CA VAL A 32 18.93 -11.82 -6.25
C VAL A 32 17.53 -11.46 -6.75
N LEU A 33 17.12 -12.00 -7.89
CA LEU A 33 15.76 -11.86 -8.42
C LEU A 33 14.72 -12.52 -7.50
N ASP A 34 14.99 -13.74 -7.04
CA ASP A 34 14.12 -14.48 -6.11
C ASP A 34 14.03 -13.81 -4.73
N ALA A 35 15.14 -13.23 -4.24
CA ALA A 35 15.14 -12.45 -3.00
C ALA A 35 14.42 -11.10 -3.13
N ALA A 36 14.46 -10.47 -4.31
CA ALA A 36 13.85 -9.16 -4.55
C ALA A 36 12.34 -9.24 -4.82
N ILE A 37 11.89 -10.30 -5.51
CA ILE A 37 10.50 -10.48 -5.94
C ILE A 37 9.77 -11.48 -5.01
N GLY A 38 10.51 -12.26 -4.22
CA GLY A 38 9.99 -13.42 -3.51
C GLY A 38 9.65 -14.53 -4.50
N SER A 39 9.67 -15.78 -4.04
CA SER A 39 9.36 -16.99 -4.82
C SER A 39 7.95 -17.02 -5.45
N ASN A 40 7.15 -15.95 -5.29
CA ASN A 40 5.91 -15.72 -6.00
C ASN A 40 5.96 -14.35 -6.70
N PRO A 41 6.28 -14.28 -8.01
CA PRO A 41 6.33 -13.02 -8.75
C PRO A 41 5.00 -12.26 -8.73
N MET A 42 3.88 -12.98 -8.54
CA MET A 42 2.56 -12.38 -8.40
C MET A 42 2.37 -11.62 -7.07
N ALA A 43 3.13 -11.96 -6.02
CA ALA A 43 3.10 -11.25 -4.75
C ALA A 43 3.84 -9.91 -4.81
N ALA A 44 4.74 -9.72 -5.78
CA ALA A 44 5.45 -8.48 -6.03
C ALA A 44 4.63 -7.47 -6.85
N LEU A 45 3.54 -7.90 -7.52
CA LEU A 45 2.69 -7.05 -8.35
C LEU A 45 1.57 -6.36 -7.55
N LYS A 46 1.81 -6.07 -6.27
CA LYS A 46 0.90 -5.24 -5.48
C LYS A 46 1.62 -4.08 -4.81
N GLN A 47 1.00 -2.91 -4.84
CA GLN A 47 1.48 -1.69 -4.24
C GLN A 47 0.48 -1.21 -3.19
N ARG A 48 0.96 -0.90 -1.98
CA ARG A 48 0.16 -0.19 -0.98
C ARG A 48 0.09 1.29 -1.38
N ILE A 49 -1.12 1.81 -1.56
CA ILE A 49 -1.37 3.23 -1.79
C ILE A 49 -2.24 3.79 -0.67
N SER A 50 -2.06 5.06 -0.34
CA SER A 50 -2.88 5.79 0.63
C SER A 50 -3.75 6.78 -0.11
N LEU A 51 -5.07 6.67 0.07
CA LEU A 51 -6.05 7.56 -0.55
C LEU A 51 -6.42 8.68 0.43
N THR A 52 -6.30 9.92 -0.02
CA THR A 52 -6.73 11.13 0.71
C THR A 52 -7.90 11.76 -0.02
N PHE A 53 -8.82 12.38 0.72
CA PHE A 53 -10.06 12.91 0.17
C PHE A 53 -10.27 14.37 0.55
N GLU A 54 -10.81 15.14 -0.39
CA GLU A 54 -11.42 16.44 -0.14
C GLU A 54 -12.72 16.55 -0.93
N GLY A 55 -13.68 17.29 -0.38
CA GLY A 55 -14.93 17.64 -1.03
C GLY A 55 -14.95 19.14 -1.31
N GLU A 56 -15.52 19.51 -2.44
CA GLU A 56 -15.74 20.91 -2.80
C GLU A 56 -17.19 21.09 -3.27
N ASN A 57 -17.83 22.15 -2.79
CA ASN A 57 -19.20 22.53 -3.16
C ASN A 57 -20.22 21.38 -3.03
N LEU A 58 -20.16 20.64 -1.93
CA LEU A 58 -21.14 19.60 -1.62
C LEU A 58 -22.55 20.21 -1.53
N PRO A 59 -23.59 19.47 -1.94
CA PRO A 59 -24.97 19.92 -1.75
C PRO A 59 -25.25 20.06 -0.26
N ASN A 60 -25.90 21.17 0.12
CA ASN A 60 -26.41 21.30 1.47
C ASN A 60 -27.71 20.49 1.61
N LEU A 61 -27.65 19.41 2.37
CA LEU A 61 -28.80 18.51 2.59
C LEU A 61 -29.48 18.75 3.93
N ASP A 62 -28.91 19.60 4.79
CA ASP A 62 -29.41 19.85 6.13
C ASP A 62 -30.29 21.11 6.21
N VAL A 63 -31.29 21.06 7.08
CA VAL A 63 -32.19 22.19 7.32
C VAL A 63 -31.73 22.95 8.57
N GLY A 64 -31.16 24.14 8.35
CA GLY A 64 -30.69 25.02 9.44
C GLY A 64 -29.21 24.89 9.79
N SER A 65 -28.47 24.01 9.11
CA SER A 65 -27.02 23.82 9.23
C SER A 65 -26.42 23.57 7.84
N LYS A 66 -25.12 23.25 7.78
CA LYS A 66 -24.48 22.72 6.56
C LYS A 66 -24.32 21.21 6.69
N THR A 67 -24.15 20.54 5.55
CA THR A 67 -23.91 19.09 5.49
C THR A 67 -22.77 18.61 6.39
N ASP A 68 -23.07 17.62 7.22
CA ASP A 68 -22.08 16.81 7.94
C ASP A 68 -21.55 15.69 7.04
N ALA A 69 -20.32 15.84 6.54
CA ALA A 69 -19.79 15.00 5.45
C ALA A 69 -18.81 13.92 5.94
N PHE A 70 -18.97 12.69 5.43
CA PHE A 70 -18.03 11.58 5.63
C PHE A 70 -18.00 10.67 4.40
N ILE A 71 -16.95 9.87 4.26
CA ILE A 71 -16.73 8.96 3.13
C ILE A 71 -16.59 7.53 3.63
N VAL A 72 -17.19 6.59 2.90
CA VAL A 72 -16.99 5.15 3.09
C VAL A 72 -16.53 4.55 1.77
N LEU A 73 -15.36 3.89 1.79
CA LEU A 73 -14.80 3.24 0.61
C LEU A 73 -15.23 1.76 0.59
N TYR A 74 -15.75 1.32 -0.56
CA TYR A 74 -16.12 -0.07 -0.80
C TYR A 74 -15.36 -0.64 -2.00
N SER A 75 -14.95 -1.90 -1.90
CA SER A 75 -14.51 -2.72 -3.02
C SER A 75 -15.66 -3.60 -3.52
N MET A 76 -15.73 -3.80 -4.83
CA MET A 76 -16.68 -4.72 -5.45
C MET A 76 -15.96 -6.03 -5.76
N VAL A 77 -16.31 -7.10 -5.05
CA VAL A 77 -15.74 -8.44 -5.28
C VAL A 77 -16.88 -9.43 -5.52
N ASN A 78 -16.91 -10.05 -6.69
CA ASN A 78 -17.96 -11.01 -7.08
C ASN A 78 -19.39 -10.46 -6.87
N GLY A 79 -19.61 -9.20 -7.24
CA GLY A 79 -20.90 -8.51 -7.09
C GLY A 79 -21.26 -8.11 -5.66
N ARG A 80 -20.38 -8.31 -4.67
CA ARG A 80 -20.60 -7.92 -3.27
C ARG A 80 -19.74 -6.71 -2.90
N LYS A 81 -20.33 -5.79 -2.13
CA LYS A 81 -19.65 -4.63 -1.54
C LYS A 81 -18.90 -5.05 -0.28
N ILE A 82 -17.59 -4.85 -0.25
CA ILE A 82 -16.73 -5.07 0.93
C ILE A 82 -16.23 -3.69 1.39
N LYS A 83 -16.52 -3.30 2.63
CA LYS A 83 -16.04 -2.02 3.19
C LYS A 83 -14.52 -2.08 3.37
N LEU A 84 -13.80 -1.17 2.72
CA LEU A 84 -12.35 -1.01 2.84
C LEU A 84 -11.98 -0.04 3.98
N GLY A 85 -12.79 0.99 4.20
CA GLY A 85 -12.54 1.98 5.23
C GLY A 85 -13.57 3.09 5.26
N GLU A 86 -13.46 3.98 6.24
CA GLU A 86 -14.26 5.20 6.33
C GLU A 86 -13.44 6.34 6.93
N THR A 87 -13.78 7.57 6.59
CA THR A 87 -13.20 8.80 7.14
C THR A 87 -13.91 9.21 8.42
N GLU A 88 -13.37 10.21 9.11
CA GLU A 88 -14.09 10.98 10.10
C GLU A 88 -15.27 11.76 9.48
N VAL A 89 -16.20 12.18 10.33
CA VAL A 89 -17.25 13.13 9.97
C VAL A 89 -16.71 14.53 10.16
N ILE A 90 -16.82 15.36 9.12
CA ILE A 90 -16.55 16.80 9.21
C ILE A 90 -17.90 17.51 9.30
N PRO A 91 -18.23 18.09 10.47
CA PRO A 91 -19.51 18.74 10.64
C PRO A 91 -19.56 20.08 9.92
N ASP A 92 -20.76 20.49 9.53
CA ASP A 92 -21.06 21.85 9.07
C ASP A 92 -20.17 22.39 7.93
N SER A 93 -19.81 21.54 6.96
CA SER A 93 -18.93 21.95 5.86
C SER A 93 -19.35 21.42 4.51
N LEU A 94 -19.53 22.34 3.55
CA LEU A 94 -19.71 22.00 2.13
C LEU A 94 -18.37 21.79 1.39
N ASN A 95 -17.26 22.08 2.06
CA ASN A 95 -15.90 21.91 1.53
C ASN A 95 -15.03 21.13 2.53
N PRO A 96 -15.42 19.90 2.92
CA PRO A 96 -14.71 19.12 3.91
C PRO A 96 -13.35 18.68 3.39
N LYS A 97 -12.35 18.70 4.28
CA LYS A 97 -11.04 18.09 4.05
C LYS A 97 -10.83 17.04 5.12
N TRP A 98 -10.75 15.77 4.70
CA TRP A 98 -10.55 14.67 5.63
C TRP A 98 -9.05 14.44 5.83
N ILE A 99 -8.64 14.32 7.08
CA ILE A 99 -7.25 14.06 7.50
C ILE A 99 -6.97 12.57 7.40
N LYS A 100 -7.96 11.71 7.68
CA LYS A 100 -7.78 10.26 7.62
C LYS A 100 -7.63 9.77 6.19
N SER A 101 -6.48 9.15 5.90
CA SER A 101 -6.27 8.41 4.66
C SER A 101 -6.80 6.98 4.75
N ILE A 102 -7.19 6.42 3.61
CA ILE A 102 -7.58 5.01 3.50
C ILE A 102 -6.53 4.27 2.66
N ASP A 103 -5.88 3.30 3.30
CA ASP A 103 -4.84 2.47 2.69
C ASP A 103 -5.46 1.31 1.92
N VAL A 104 -5.07 1.14 0.65
CA VAL A 104 -5.54 0.04 -0.21
C VAL A 104 -4.39 -0.64 -0.94
N ASP A 105 -4.52 -1.95 -1.15
CA ASP A 105 -3.61 -2.71 -2.00
C ASP A 105 -4.06 -2.55 -3.46
N TYR A 106 -3.22 -1.93 -4.28
CA TYR A 106 -3.37 -1.82 -5.74
C TYR A 106 -2.65 -2.99 -6.41
N TYR A 107 -3.36 -3.75 -7.24
CA TYR A 107 -2.80 -4.90 -7.97
C TYR A 107 -2.61 -4.51 -9.44
N PHE A 108 -1.35 -4.43 -9.88
CA PHE A 108 -1.04 -4.16 -11.29
C PHE A 108 -1.45 -5.42 -12.07
N GLU A 109 -2.34 -5.30 -13.06
CA GLU A 109 -2.83 -6.37 -13.98
C GLU A 109 -4.00 -7.24 -13.51
N MET A 110 -4.48 -7.11 -12.27
CA MET A 110 -5.70 -7.79 -11.82
C MET A 110 -6.87 -6.81 -11.77
N GLN A 111 -7.65 -6.71 -12.86
CA GLN A 111 -8.90 -5.95 -12.90
C GLN A 111 -10.07 -6.80 -13.39
#